data_AF-A0A139XF38-F1
#
_entry.id   AF-A0A139XF38-F1
#
_cell.length_a   1.000
_cell.length_b   1.000
_cell.length_c   1.000
_cell.angle_alpha   90.00
_cell.angle_beta   90.00
_cell.angle_gamma   90.00
#
_symmetry.space_group_name_H-M   'P 1'
#
loop_
_entity.id
_entity.type
_entity.pdbx_description
1 polymer ?
#
loop_
_entity_poly.entity_id
_entity_poly.type
_entity_poly.pdbx_seq_one_letter_code
_entity_poly.pdbx_strand_id
1 'polypeptide(L)'
;MTQEIKKLKTTEELLKWQEEIYELEKYAIAGIMSESEQERRVNNLLDKNYYYRHLEKVRANKQKLLEDLAYLEQREQLLLNQISRQEQSSQ
;
A
#
# COMPACT_ATOMS: atom_id res chain seq x y z
N MET A 1 15.16 -7.89 28.60
CA MET A 1 15.88 -6.79 27.93
C MET A 1 15.68 -5.56 28.80
N THR A 2 16.64 -5.25 29.67
CA THR A 2 16.52 -4.14 30.63
C THR A 2 16.92 -2.88 29.87
N GLN A 3 15.96 -2.03 29.51
CA GLN A 3 16.29 -0.73 28.92
C GLN A 3 16.96 0.12 30.00
N GLU A 4 18.23 0.47 29.79
CA GLU A 4 18.92 1.45 30.63
C GLU A 4 18.23 2.81 30.45
N ILE A 5 17.70 3.38 31.54
CA ILE A 5 17.10 4.71 31.51
C ILE A 5 18.23 5.72 31.29
N LYS A 6 18.31 6.27 30.08
CA LYS A 6 19.29 7.30 29.73
C LYS A 6 19.02 8.55 30.57
N LYS A 7 19.91 8.85 31.51
CA LYS A 7 19.81 10.03 32.37
C LYS A 7 20.25 11.27 31.56
N LEU A 8 19.30 12.12 31.19
CA LEU A 8 19.57 13.39 30.49
C LEU A 8 20.36 14.32 31.42
N LYS A 9 21.45 14.91 30.94
CA LYS A 9 22.40 15.68 31.76
C LYS A 9 22.40 17.17 31.44
N THR A 10 21.95 17.58 30.25
CA THR A 10 21.93 18.99 29.84
C THR A 10 20.57 19.43 29.31
N THR A 11 20.32 20.74 29.32
CA THR A 11 19.10 21.36 28.77
C THR A 11 18.96 21.13 27.27
N GLU A 12 20.06 21.11 26.52
CA GLU A 12 20.07 20.83 25.08
C GLU A 12 19.66 19.38 24.76
N GLU A 13 20.10 18.41 25.57
CA GLU A 13 19.68 17.02 25.45
C GLU A 13 18.17 16.85 25.72
N LEU A 14 17.64 17.66 26.64
CA LEU A 14 16.21 17.70 26.99
C LEU A 14 15.37 18.26 25.84
N LEU A 15 15.81 19.36 25.23
CA LEU A 15 15.14 19.98 24.07
C LEU A 15 15.13 19.03 22.86
N LYS A 16 16.27 18.40 22.56
CA LYS A 16 16.37 17.43 21.48
C LYS A 16 15.44 16.22 21.71
N TRP A 17 15.39 15.71 22.93
CA TRP A 17 14.49 14.61 23.27
C TRP A 17 13.02 15.00 23.13
N GLN A 18 12.66 16.23 23.48
CA GLN A 18 11.32 16.77 23.31
C GLN A 18 10.92 16.87 21.82
N GLU A 19 11.83 17.33 20.95
CA GLU A 19 11.62 17.35 19.50
C GLU A 19 11.43 15.94 18.93
N GLU A 20 12.26 14.97 19.37
CA GLU A 20 12.14 13.56 18.97
C GLU A 20 10.78 12.96 19.37
N ILE A 21 10.26 13.29 20.56
CA ILE A 21 8.92 12.87 20.98
C ILE A 21 7.84 13.49 20.12
N TYR A 22 7.91 14.80 19.84
CA TYR A 22 6.89 15.45 19.01
C TYR A 22 6.83 14.88 17.60
N GLU A 23 7.98 14.51 17.00
CA GLU A 23 7.98 13.83 15.71
C GLU A 23 7.35 12.44 15.79
N LEU A 24 7.57 11.69 16.87
CA LEU A 24 6.96 10.38 17.08
C LEU A 24 5.45 10.48 17.34
N GLU A 25 5.00 11.50 18.07
CA GLU A 25 3.58 11.75 18.35
C GLU A 25 2.76 11.96 17.08
N LYS A 26 3.35 12.58 16.04
CA LYS A 26 2.67 12.76 14.73
C LYS A 26 2.25 11.45 14.07
N TYR A 27 2.97 10.36 14.36
CA TYR A 27 2.69 9.02 13.84
C TYR A 27 2.09 8.09 14.89
N ALA A 28 2.04 8.52 16.16
CA ALA A 28 1.42 7.79 17.24
C ALA A 28 -0.10 7.90 17.14
N ILE A 29 -0.71 6.98 16.39
CA ILE A 29 -2.16 6.85 16.35
C ILE A 29 -2.59 6.07 17.59
N ALA A 30 -3.05 6.77 18.62
CA ALA A 30 -3.80 6.18 19.71
C ALA A 30 -5.27 6.04 19.29
N GLY A 31 -5.73 4.80 19.10
CA GLY A 31 -7.14 4.49 18.88
C GLY A 31 -7.50 3.22 19.63
N ILE A 32 -8.61 3.23 20.37
CA ILE A 32 -9.19 2.01 20.93
C ILE A 32 -9.77 1.24 19.75
N MET A 33 -9.06 0.18 19.34
CA MET A 33 -9.58 -0.77 18.36
C MET A 33 -10.76 -1.50 19.02
N SER A 34 -11.88 -1.62 18.30
CA SER A 34 -12.98 -2.46 18.80
C SER A 34 -12.51 -3.91 18.96
N GLU A 35 -13.05 -4.63 19.94
CA GLU A 35 -12.73 -6.05 20.16
C GLU A 35 -12.92 -6.86 18.87
N SER A 36 -13.98 -6.59 18.12
CA SER A 36 -14.26 -7.23 16.83
C SER A 36 -13.17 -6.99 15.78
N GLU A 37 -12.60 -5.78 15.74
CA GLU A 37 -11.55 -5.45 14.79
C GLU A 37 -10.22 -6.05 15.22
N GLN A 38 -9.94 -6.08 16.52
CA GLN A 38 -8.76 -6.73 17.09
C GLN A 38 -8.78 -8.23 16.83
N GLU A 39 -9.91 -8.90 17.13
CA GLU A 39 -10.11 -10.32 16.89
C GLU A 39 -9.99 -10.66 15.40
N ARG A 40 -10.59 -9.86 14.51
CA ARG A 40 -10.44 -10.02 13.06
C ARG A 40 -8.97 -9.93 12.61
N ARG A 41 -8.21 -8.96 13.14
CA ARG A 41 -6.80 -8.77 12.76
C ARG A 41 -5.92 -9.90 13.29
N VAL A 42 -6.12 -10.32 14.54
CA VAL A 42 -5.40 -11.46 15.14
C VAL A 42 -5.71 -12.74 14.37
N ASN A 43 -6.97 -13.03 14.08
CA ASN A 43 -7.36 -14.22 13.31
C ASN A 43 -6.80 -14.19 11.89
N ASN A 44 -6.73 -13.02 11.25
CA ASN A 44 -6.08 -12.89 9.95
C ASN A 44 -4.57 -13.13 10.01
N LEU A 45 -3.89 -12.66 11.06
CA LEU A 45 -2.45 -12.85 11.24
C LEU A 45 -2.09 -14.30 11.56
N LEU A 46 -2.94 -14.97 12.36
CA LEU A 46 -2.75 -16.37 12.77
C LEU A 46 -3.26 -17.37 11.72
N ASP A 47 -3.90 -16.90 10.66
CA ASP A 47 -4.36 -17.75 9.58
C ASP A 47 -3.15 -18.36 8.84
N LYS A 48 -2.98 -19.68 8.97
CA LYS A 48 -1.92 -20.44 8.30
C LYS A 48 -1.96 -20.29 6.77
N ASN A 49 -3.12 -19.94 6.21
CA ASN A 49 -3.32 -19.72 4.79
C ASN A 49 -3.27 -18.25 4.38
N TYR A 50 -2.91 -17.33 5.29
CA TYR A 50 -2.85 -15.90 5.01
C TYR A 50 -2.06 -15.58 3.73
N TYR A 51 -0.84 -16.11 3.61
CA TYR A 51 0.02 -15.89 2.46
C TYR A 51 -0.50 -16.56 1.19
N TYR A 52 -1.09 -17.75 1.31
CA TYR A 52 -1.72 -18.44 0.16
C TYR A 52 -2.87 -17.61 -0.42
N ARG A 53 -3.78 -17.11 0.41
CA ARG A 53 -4.89 -16.25 -0.05
C ARG A 53 -4.38 -14.94 -0.68
N HIS A 54 -3.33 -14.34 -0.13
CA HIS A 54 -2.74 -13.14 -0.71
C HIS A 54 -2.08 -13.44 -2.06
N LEU A 55 -1.38 -14.57 -2.19
CA LEU A 55 -0.80 -15.00 -3.45
C LEU A 55 -1.87 -15.25 -4.51
N GLU A 56 -2.99 -15.87 -4.16
CA GLU A 56 -4.13 -16.07 -5.07
C GLU A 56 -4.73 -14.74 -5.53
N LYS A 57 -4.93 -13.78 -4.62
CA LYS A 57 -5.38 -12.42 -4.97
C LYS A 57 -4.42 -11.74 -5.94
N VAL A 58 -3.11 -11.81 -5.67
CA VAL A 58 -2.09 -11.23 -6.55
C VAL A 58 -2.13 -11.90 -7.94
N ARG A 59 -2.29 -13.23 -8.00
CA ARG A 59 -2.42 -13.96 -9.27
C ARG A 59 -3.68 -13.56 -10.04
N ALA A 60 -4.82 -13.44 -9.37
CA ALA A 60 -6.07 -12.99 -9.99
C ALA A 60 -5.96 -11.56 -10.53
N ASN A 61 -5.38 -10.66 -9.74
CA ASN A 61 -5.14 -9.28 -10.17
C ASN A 61 -4.18 -9.21 -11.37
N LYS A 62 -3.12 -10.02 -11.37
CA LYS A 62 -2.20 -10.13 -12.51
C LYS A 62 -2.93 -10.60 -13.77
N GLN A 63 -3.77 -11.62 -13.65
CA GLN A 63 -4.52 -12.15 -14.79
C GLN A 63 -5.47 -11.09 -15.38
N LYS A 64 -6.22 -10.40 -14.51
CA LYS A 64 -7.10 -9.31 -14.93
C LYS A 64 -6.34 -8.18 -15.64
N LEU A 65 -5.19 -7.78 -15.12
CA LEU A 65 -4.37 -6.74 -15.75
C LEU A 65 -3.88 -7.14 -17.14
N LEU A 66 -3.55 -8.42 -17.36
CA LEU A 66 -3.16 -8.92 -18.69
C LEU A 66 -4.33 -8.90 -19.67
N GLU A 67 -5.54 -9.23 -19.21
CA GLU A 67 -6.76 -9.14 -20.02
C GLU A 67 -7.10 -7.69 -20.40
N ASP A 68 -7.02 -6.78 -19.43
CA ASP A 68 -7.23 -5.34 -19.64
C ASP A 68 -6.20 -4.78 -20.64
N LEU A 69 -4.93 -5.18 -20.51
CA LEU A 69 -3.87 -4.78 -21.44
C LEU A 69 -4.15 -5.27 -22.87
N ALA A 70 -4.49 -6.55 -23.04
CA ALA A 70 -4.79 -7.11 -24.35
C ALA A 70 -5.98 -6.41 -25.03
N TYR A 71 -7.01 -6.05 -24.25
CA TYR A 71 -8.12 -5.25 -24.75
C TYR A 71 -7.67 -3.85 -25.22
N LEU A 72 -6.82 -3.18 -24.45
CA LEU A 72 -6.31 -1.85 -24.79
C LEU A 72 -5.45 -1.87 -26.05
N GLU A 73 -4.58 -2.87 -26.21
CA GLU A 73 -3.75 -3.05 -27.42
C GLU A 73 -4.62 -3.26 -28.68
N GLN A 74 -5.66 -4.09 -28.59
CA GLN A 74 -6.61 -4.26 -29.69
C GLN A 74 -7.35 -2.96 -30.02
N ARG A 75 -7.74 -2.21 -28.98
CA ARG A 75 -8.43 -0.93 -29.15
C ARG A 75 -7.53 0.11 -29.81
N GLU A 76 -6.26 0.18 -29.42
CA GLU A 76 -5.25 1.05 -30.03
C GLU A 76 -5.09 0.75 -31.52
N GLN A 77 -4.90 -0.53 -31.89
CA GLN A 77 -4.75 -0.89 -33.29
C GLN A 77 -5.99 -0.53 -34.12
N LEU A 78 -7.19 -0.69 -33.55
CA LEU A 78 -8.43 -0.29 -34.22
C LEU A 78 -8.47 1.22 -34.47
N LEU A 79 -8.07 2.03 -33.49
CA LEU A 79 -8.03 3.49 -33.62
C LEU A 79 -6.99 3.92 -34.67
N LEU A 80 -5.79 3.33 -34.65
CA LEU A 80 -4.75 3.58 -35.67
C LEU A 80 -5.26 3.28 -37.08
N ASN A 81 -5.94 2.13 -37.26
CA ASN A 81 -6.53 1.76 -38.55
C ASN A 81 -7.63 2.74 -38.99
N GLN A 82 -8.42 3.27 -38.07
CA GLN A 82 -9.45 4.27 -38.37
C GLN A 82 -8.84 5.61 -38.81
N ILE A 83 -7.81 6.08 -38.10
CA ILE A 83 -7.07 7.30 -38.46
C ILE A 83 -6.49 7.16 -39.86
N SER A 84 -5.79 6.06 -40.14
CA SER A 84 -5.18 5.81 -41.46
C SER A 84 -6.21 5.80 -42.59
N ARG A 85 -7.40 5.20 -42.36
CA ARG A 85 -8.49 5.22 -43.35
C ARG A 85 -9.02 6.63 -43.61
N GLN A 86 -9.16 7.45 -42.57
CA GLN A 86 -9.63 8.83 -42.70
C GLN A 86 -8.65 9.69 -43.52
N GLU A 87 -7.35 9.55 -43.25
CA GLU A 87 -6.28 10.23 -43.98
C GLU A 87 -6.27 9.83 -45.46
N GLN A 88 -6.43 8.54 -45.77
CA GLN A 88 -6.50 8.06 -47.16
C GLN A 88 -7.77 8.52 -47.89
N SER A 89 -8.89 8.67 -47.20
CA SER A 89 -10.15 9.15 -47.80
C SER A 89 -10.22 10.66 -48.02
N SER A 90 -9.25 11.41 -47.47
CA SER A 90 -9.18 12.88 -47.56
C SER A 90 -8.19 13.36 -48.63
N GLN A 91 -7.56 12.44 -49.36
CA GLN A 91 -6.70 12.69 -50.54
C GLN A 91 -7.46 12.39 -51.82
#